data_AF-A0A151EFD1-F1
#
_entry.id   AF-A0A151EFD1-F1
#
_cell.length_a   1.000
_cell.length_b   1.000
_cell.length_c   1.000
_cell.angle_alpha   90.00
_cell.angle_beta   90.00
_cell.angle_gamma   90.00
#
_symmetry.space_group_name_H-M   'P 1'
#
loop_
_entity.id
_entity.type
_entity.pdbx_description
1 polymer ?
#
loop_
_entity_poly.entity_id
_entity_poly.type
_entity_poly.pdbx_seq_one_letter_code
_entity_poly.pdbx_strand_id
1 'polypeptide(L)' 'MVAKKNEVLNIRLPNELILELDNLVKKKIFKSRSEAIREFARQYVQEHNVQIKKQNAKKSGPGDGRW' A
#
# COMPACT_ATOMS: atom_id res chain seq x y z
N MET A 1 -21.99 0.08 12.01
CA MET A 1 -20.61 0.59 11.76
C MET A 1 -19.64 -0.55 12.05
N VAL A 2 -18.91 -1.05 11.05
CA VAL A 2 -17.86 -2.05 11.31
C VAL A 2 -16.68 -1.33 11.94
N ALA A 3 -16.45 -1.52 13.24
CA ALA A 3 -15.26 -1.00 13.89
C ALA A 3 -14.03 -1.58 13.19
N LYS A 4 -13.23 -0.74 12.54
CA LYS A 4 -11.97 -1.17 11.93
C LYS A 4 -11.04 -1.58 13.07
N LYS A 5 -10.78 -2.89 13.18
CA LYS A 5 -9.86 -3.44 14.16
C LYS A 5 -8.43 -3.05 13.77
N ASN A 6 -7.71 -2.38 14.66
CA ASN A 6 -6.29 -2.08 14.47
C ASN A 6 -5.48 -3.26 15.03
N GLU A 7 -4.59 -3.80 14.22
CA GLU A 7 -3.67 -4.87 14.64
C GLU A 7 -2.23 -4.35 14.66
N VAL A 8 -1.42 -4.91 15.55
CA VAL A 8 0.00 -4.55 15.72
C VAL A 8 0.84 -5.72 15.26
N LEU A 9 1.71 -5.47 14.29
CA LEU A 9 2.68 -6.42 13.78
C LEU A 9 4.09 -5.95 14.12
N ASN A 10 4.88 -6.83 14.73
CA ASN A 10 6.29 -6.60 14.97
C ASN A 10 7.09 -7.13 13.77
N ILE A 11 7.89 -6.25 13.16
CA ILE A 11 8.73 -6.59 12.00
C ILE A 11 10.19 -6.27 12.29
N ARG A 12 11.09 -7.03 11.66
CA ARG A 12 12.53 -6.74 11.67
C ARG A 12 12.90 -6.13 10.32
N LEU A 13 13.58 -5.00 10.35
CA LEU A 13 14.02 -4.29 9.16
C LEU A 13 15.52 -3.99 9.25
N PRO A 14 16.21 -3.87 8.11
CA PRO A 14 17.56 -3.31 8.07
C PRO A 14 17.62 -1.94 8.76
N ASN A 15 18.73 -1.66 9.45
CA ASN A 15 18.91 -0.44 10.22
C ASN A 15 18.81 0.82 9.34
N GLU A 16 19.31 0.75 8.11
CA GLU A 16 19.25 1.85 7.14
C GLU A 16 17.81 2.33 6.89
N LEU A 17 16.88 1.39 6.66
CA LEU A 17 15.46 1.72 6.46
C LEU A 17 14.81 2.30 7.72
N ILE A 18 15.22 1.83 8.91
CA ILE A 18 14.74 2.39 10.17
C ILE A 18 15.18 3.85 10.30
N LEU A 19 16.44 4.16 9.94
CA LEU A 19 16.97 5.52 9.97
C LEU A 19 16.26 6.44 8.97
N GLU A 20 15.94 5.94 7.78
CA GLU A 20 15.13 6.68 6.80
C GLU A 20 13.73 7.02 7.36
N LEU A 21 13.05 6.04 7.95
CA LEU A 21 11.74 6.25 8.59
C LEU A 21 11.82 7.26 9.74
N ASP A 22 12.85 7.18 10.58
CA ASP A 22 13.08 8.12 11.67
C ASP A 22 13.34 9.54 11.15
N ASN A 23 14.05 9.69 10.03
CA ASN A 23 14.28 10.99 9.41
C ASN A 23 12.97 11.62 8.90
N LEU A 24 12.04 10.83 8.38
CA LEU A 24 10.72 11.33 7.96
C LEU A 24 9.90 11.84 9.15
N VAL A 25 9.97 11.13 10.29
CA VAL A 25 9.30 11.56 11.53
C VAL A 25 9.96 12.81 12.11
N LYS A 26 11.30 12.88 12.14
CA LYS A 26 12.07 14.05 12.61
C LYS A 26 11.77 15.30 11.79
N LYS A 27 11.59 15.16 10.48
CA LYS A 27 11.18 16.24 9.57
C LYS A 27 9.71 16.66 9.72
N LYS A 28 8.96 16.04 10.66
CA LYS A 28 7.52 16.27 10.90
C LYS A 28 6.62 16.02 9.69
N ILE A 29 7.08 15.19 8.74
CA ILE A 29 6.28 14.76 7.59
C ILE A 29 5.20 13.78 8.06
N PHE A 30 5.56 12.89 8.99
CA PHE A 30 4.65 11.96 9.65
C PHE A 30 4.75 12.09 11.17
N LYS A 31 3.65 11.83 11.90
CA LYS A 31 3.62 11.88 13.37
C LYS A 31 4.31 10.66 14.00
N SER A 32 4.35 9.53 13.28
CA SER A 32 4.99 8.30 13.74
C SER A 32 5.48 7.43 12.59
N ARG A 33 6.39 6.49 12.89
CA ARG A 33 6.83 5.48 11.91
C ARG A 33 5.66 4.63 11.40
N SER A 34 4.75 4.27 12.29
CA SER A 34 3.55 3.48 11.95
C SER A 34 2.61 4.22 11.00
N GLU A 35 2.55 5.56 11.09
CA GLU A 35 1.78 6.38 10.15
C GLU A 35 2.45 6.40 8.77
N ALA A 36 3.77 6.61 8.71
CA ALA A 36 4.54 6.57 7.47
C ALA A 36 4.34 5.23 6.74
N ILE A 37 4.55 4.11 7.44
CA ILE A 37 4.38 2.75 6.88
C ILE A 37 2.95 2.54 6.39
N ARG A 38 1.94 3.03 7.13
CA ARG A 38 0.53 2.88 6.74
C ARG A 38 0.18 3.66 5.47
N GLU A 39 0.74 4.86 5.29
CA GLU A 39 0.56 5.63 4.06
C GLU A 39 1.25 4.96 2.87
N PHE A 40 2.51 4.54 3.03
CA PHE A 40 3.22 3.81 1.97
C PHE A 40 2.51 2.52 1.59
N ALA A 41 2.06 1.72 2.56
CA ALA A 41 1.30 0.50 2.29
C ALA A 41 -0.01 0.79 1.55
N ARG A 42 -0.71 1.89 1.90
CA ARG A 42 -1.92 2.31 1.20
C ARG A 42 -1.63 2.66 -0.26
N GLN A 43 -0.61 3.48 -0.51
CA GLN A 43 -0.20 3.87 -1.86
C GLN A 43 0.18 2.64 -2.68
N TYR A 44 1.03 1.77 -2.13
CA TYR A 44 1.44 0.53 -2.78
C TYR A 44 0.25 -0.33 -3.19
N VAL A 45 -0.70 -0.58 -2.29
CA VAL A 45 -1.90 -1.38 -2.59
C VAL A 45 -2.79 -0.71 -3.62
N GLN A 46 -2.94 0.62 -3.58
CA GLN A 46 -3.73 1.36 -4.57
C GLN A 46 -3.12 1.25 -5.98
N GLU A 47 -1.81 1.45 -6.10
CA GLU A 47 -1.09 1.32 -7.38
C GLU A 47 -1.19 -0.10 -7.95
N HIS A 48 -1.03 -1.12 -7.12
CA HIS A 48 -1.08 -2.51 -7.55
C HIS A 48 -2.52 -2.96 -7.89
N ASN A 49 -3.52 -2.52 -7.15
CA ASN A 49 -4.92 -2.81 -7.48
C ASN A 49 -5.35 -2.19 -8.81
N VAL A 50 -4.86 -0.99 -9.12
CA VAL A 50 -5.08 -0.36 -10.42
C VAL A 50 -4.45 -1.21 -11.54
N GLN A 51 -3.27 -1.77 -11.32
CA GLN A 51 -2.61 -2.65 -12.30
C GLN A 51 -3.38 -3.97 -12.49
N ILE A 52 -3.83 -4.61 -11.41
CA ILE A 52 -4.62 -5.86 -11.47
C ILE A 52 -5.92 -5.64 -12.24
N LYS A 53 -6.64 -4.54 -11.98
CA LYS A 53 -7.88 -4.21 -12.72
C LYS A 53 -7.63 -3.97 -14.22
N LYS A 54 -6.55 -3.28 -14.58
CA LYS A 54 -6.18 -3.06 -15.99
C LYS A 54 -5.84 -4.36 -16.73
N GLN A 55 -5.19 -5.31 -16.05
CA GLN A 55 -4.88 -6.61 -16.63
C GLN A 55 -6.15 -7.46 -16.83
N ASN A 56 -7.08 -7.43 -15.87
CA ASN A 56 -8.35 -8.14 -15.99
C ASN A 56 -9.25 -7.54 -17.07
N ALA A 57 -9.31 -6.21 -17.20
CA ALA A 57 -10.07 -5.53 -18.25
C ALA A 57 -9.51 -5.81 -19.66
N LYS A 58 -8.20 -6.01 -19.82
CA LYS A 58 -7.59 -6.41 -21.10
C LYS A 58 -7.84 -7.87 -21.47
N LYS A 59 -8.04 -8.75 -20.49
CA LYS A 59 -8.36 -10.17 -20.71
C LYS A 59 -9.82 -10.40 -21.06
N SER A 60 -10.72 -9.50 -20.66
CA SER A 60 -12.11 -9.43 -21.11
C SER A 60 -12.25 -8.52 -22.34
N GLY A 61 -11.45 -8.79 -23.39
CA GLY A 61 -11.73 -8.23 -24.71
C GLY A 61 -13.11 -8.73 -25.20
N PRO A 62 -13.79 -8.00 -26.10
CA PRO A 62 -15.09 -8.44 -26.59
C PRO A 62 -14.92 -9.83 -27.17
N GLY A 63 -15.55 -10.82 -26.54
CA GLY A 63 -15.68 -12.14 -27.15
C GLY A 63 -16.28 -11.89 -28.52
N ASP A 64 -15.53 -12.26 -29.57
CA ASP A 64 -15.93 -12.20 -30.96
C ASP A 64 -17.10 -13.19 -31.11
N GLY A 65 -18.28 -12.73 -30.67
CA GLY A 65 -19.54 -13.46 -30.73
C GLY A 65 -20.02 -13.45 -32.16
N ARG A 66 -19.42 -14.32 -32.97
CA ARG A 66 -20.01 -14.77 -34.23
C ARG A 66 -21.31 -15.48 -33.88
N TRP A 67 -22.43 -14.82 -34.17
CA TRP A 67 -23.76 -15.43 -34.26
C TRP A 67 -23.99 -15.90 -35.68
#